data_AF-A0A2D9P134-F1
#
_entry.id   AF-A0A2D9P134-F1
#
_cell.length_a   1.000
_cell.length_b   1.000
_cell.length_c   1.000
_cell.angle_alpha   90.00
_cell.angle_beta   90.00
_cell.angle_gamma   90.00
#
_symmetry.space_group_name_H-M   'P 1'
#
loop_
_entity.id
_entity.type
_entity.pdbx_description
1 polymer ?
#
loop_
_entity_poly.entity_id
_entity_poly.type
_entity_poly.pdbx_seq_one_letter_code
_entity_poly.pdbx_strand_id
1 'polypeptide(L)'
;MKILPQLRLQNYFRGDNIELWQDSYSESPNKLCSRVWRGKAPDVAEVNLDDANSQEEAISLIGMIPWILVRCSDWKMIPLENLVSVSRGSGTKISVAIDKIVDLNGAAFALEHGVDALLLPANDSDLWDAAVQIVSSKISTSEYSVASIKMEKARIYSIESGGVGERVCIDLIERLGIGEGMVIGSNSSLLALVHGETIESKFVPSRPFRVNGGPVHSYILMFDDSTKYLSELSAGDEVAVISSNGEKRKCIVGRLKIERRPFLIIRFKTNNNEEGQIILQQAETVRLLDKTGNAISVTDLKINDEIIIRCDNQMRHIGNSLEGEMNER
;
A
#
# COMPACT_ATOMS: atom_id res chain seq x y z
N MET A 1 8.15 -48.84 28.62
CA MET A 1 7.18 -48.41 29.65
C MET A 1 7.49 -46.97 30.01
N LYS A 2 6.45 -46.12 30.05
CA LYS A 2 6.44 -44.64 30.02
C LYS A 2 6.77 -44.10 28.62
N ILE A 3 5.95 -43.25 28.00
CA ILE A 3 5.40 -42.00 28.51
C ILE A 3 3.98 -41.74 27.96
N LEU A 4 3.09 -41.32 28.84
CA LEU A 4 1.98 -40.36 28.65
C LEU A 4 1.93 -39.55 29.95
N PRO A 5 1.32 -38.35 30.02
CA PRO A 5 0.84 -37.46 28.95
C PRO A 5 1.25 -35.98 29.19
N GLN A 6 1.08 -35.12 28.19
CA GLN A 6 0.61 -33.76 28.47
C GLN A 6 -0.18 -33.21 27.28
N LEU A 7 -1.51 -33.26 27.44
CA LEU A 7 -2.42 -32.35 26.77
C LEU A 7 -1.95 -30.91 27.04
N ARG A 8 -1.88 -30.09 25.98
CA ARG A 8 -2.21 -28.67 26.08
C ARG A 8 -3.29 -28.36 25.05
N LEU A 9 -4.52 -28.30 25.55
CA LEU A 9 -5.53 -27.36 25.08
C LEU A 9 -4.97 -25.94 25.16
N GLN A 10 -4.94 -25.23 24.03
CA GLN A 10 -4.78 -23.78 23.85
C GLN A 10 -4.73 -23.62 22.31
N ASN A 11 -5.66 -23.02 21.56
CA ASN A 11 -6.68 -22.03 21.82
C ASN A 11 -7.68 -22.08 20.64
N TYR A 12 -8.98 -22.15 20.91
CA TYR A 12 -10.06 -21.90 19.92
C TYR A 12 -10.21 -20.39 19.67
N PHE A 13 -9.09 -19.75 19.34
CA PHE A 13 -9.09 -18.38 18.82
C PHE A 13 -8.84 -18.51 17.33
N ARG A 14 -9.80 -18.03 16.51
CA ARG A 14 -9.55 -17.67 15.11
C ARG A 14 -8.27 -16.84 15.11
N GLY A 15 -7.17 -17.40 14.65
CA GLY A 15 -6.06 -16.58 14.20
C GLY A 15 -6.51 -15.99 12.88
N ASP A 16 -6.44 -14.67 12.74
CA ASP A 16 -6.65 -13.96 11.46
C ASP A 16 -5.56 -14.31 10.40
N ASN A 17 -4.91 -15.46 10.56
CA ASN A 17 -3.81 -15.95 9.76
C ASN A 17 -4.36 -16.90 8.70
N ILE A 18 -4.18 -16.51 7.44
CA ILE A 18 -4.50 -17.32 6.27
C ILE A 18 -3.54 -18.51 6.24
N GLU A 19 -4.08 -19.73 6.12
CA GLU A 19 -3.28 -20.95 5.93
C GLU A 19 -2.84 -21.09 4.46
N LEU A 20 -1.61 -21.55 4.23
CA LEU A 20 -1.16 -21.92 2.88
C LEU A 20 -1.28 -23.44 2.69
N TRP A 21 -2.12 -23.86 1.77
CA TRP A 21 -2.34 -25.26 1.41
C TRP A 21 -1.65 -25.56 0.08
N GLN A 22 -1.17 -26.80 -0.08
CA GLN A 22 -0.57 -27.28 -1.32
C GLN A 22 -1.47 -28.28 -2.01
N ASP A 23 -1.80 -28.02 -3.28
CA ASP A 23 -2.47 -28.98 -4.15
C ASP A 23 -1.43 -29.93 -4.73
N SER A 24 -1.40 -31.17 -4.23
CA SER A 24 -0.37 -32.13 -4.59
C SER A 24 -0.77 -33.58 -4.33
N TYR A 25 -0.44 -34.44 -5.30
CA TYR A 25 -0.64 -35.88 -5.19
C TYR A 25 0.66 -36.62 -4.86
N SER A 26 1.80 -36.15 -5.37
CA SER A 26 3.10 -36.86 -5.32
C SER A 26 4.29 -36.00 -4.92
N GLU A 27 4.18 -34.68 -5.01
CA GLU A 27 5.26 -33.75 -4.73
C GLU A 27 5.55 -33.66 -3.23
N SER A 28 6.79 -33.29 -2.90
CA SER A 28 7.16 -33.00 -1.51
C SER A 28 6.42 -31.75 -1.02
N PRO A 29 5.96 -31.72 0.25
CA PRO A 29 5.36 -30.51 0.81
C PRO A 29 6.34 -29.34 0.81
N ASN A 30 5.86 -28.17 0.41
CA ASN A 30 6.55 -26.90 0.61
C ASN A 30 6.77 -26.69 2.12
N LYS A 31 7.93 -26.14 2.51
CA LYS A 31 8.29 -25.92 3.91
C LYS A 31 7.28 -25.02 4.66
N LEU A 32 6.64 -24.10 3.95
CA LEU A 32 5.67 -23.15 4.50
C LEU A 32 4.22 -23.63 4.35
N CYS A 33 4.02 -24.83 3.81
CA CYS A 33 2.70 -25.44 3.66
C CYS A 33 2.16 -25.89 5.03
N SER A 34 0.94 -25.46 5.33
CA SER A 34 0.19 -25.86 6.53
C SER A 34 -0.58 -27.16 6.31
N ARG A 35 -1.01 -27.44 5.07
CA ARG A 35 -1.79 -28.64 4.72
C ARG A 35 -1.62 -29.04 3.26
N VAL A 36 -1.44 -30.33 2.99
CA VAL A 36 -1.42 -30.87 1.62
C VAL A 36 -2.80 -31.44 1.26
N TRP A 37 -3.42 -30.91 0.20
CA TRP A 37 -4.63 -31.45 -0.41
C TRP A 37 -4.29 -32.57 -1.40
N ARG A 38 -4.85 -33.76 -1.17
CA ARG A 38 -4.65 -34.96 -2.01
C ARG A 38 -5.95 -35.41 -2.72
N GLY A 39 -6.89 -34.49 -2.91
CA GLY A 39 -8.18 -34.74 -3.56
C GLY A 39 -9.32 -35.23 -2.64
N LYS A 40 -9.07 -35.59 -1.37
CA LYS A 40 -10.13 -35.86 -0.40
C LYS A 40 -9.67 -35.76 1.05
N ALA A 41 -10.56 -35.29 1.92
CA ALA A 41 -10.42 -35.39 3.38
C ALA A 41 -11.82 -35.40 4.03
N PRO A 42 -12.01 -36.09 5.18
CA PRO A 42 -13.32 -36.22 5.81
C PRO A 42 -13.88 -34.89 6.37
N ASP A 43 -13.02 -33.90 6.57
CA ASP A 43 -13.34 -32.59 7.12
C ASP A 43 -13.48 -31.50 6.04
N VAL A 44 -13.34 -31.84 4.76
CA VAL A 44 -13.35 -30.88 3.63
C VAL A 44 -14.39 -31.30 2.60
N ALA A 45 -15.29 -30.40 2.25
CA ALA A 45 -16.12 -30.51 1.05
C ALA A 45 -15.49 -29.66 -0.06
N GLU A 46 -15.31 -30.25 -1.23
CA GLU A 46 -14.80 -29.55 -2.42
C GLU A 46 -15.97 -29.14 -3.31
N VAL A 47 -16.04 -27.86 -3.69
CA VAL A 47 -17.11 -27.31 -4.53
C VAL A 47 -16.50 -26.52 -5.69
N ASN A 48 -16.99 -26.78 -6.90
CA ASN A 48 -16.66 -25.98 -8.08
C ASN A 48 -17.68 -24.84 -8.20
N LEU A 49 -17.23 -23.60 -8.02
CA LEU A 49 -18.07 -22.41 -7.94
C LEU A 49 -18.15 -21.72 -9.30
N ASP A 50 -19.02 -22.25 -10.15
CA ASP A 50 -19.13 -21.81 -11.55
C ASP A 50 -20.39 -20.97 -11.82
N ASP A 51 -21.44 -21.10 -10.99
CA ASP A 51 -22.75 -20.47 -11.19
C ASP A 51 -23.50 -20.24 -9.86
N ALA A 52 -24.76 -19.78 -9.95
CA ALA A 52 -25.59 -19.52 -8.78
C ALA A 52 -25.96 -20.81 -8.02
N ASN A 53 -26.16 -21.93 -8.72
CA ASN A 53 -26.56 -23.20 -8.09
C ASN A 53 -25.42 -23.79 -7.26
N SER A 54 -24.20 -23.79 -7.81
CA SER A 54 -23.00 -24.20 -7.08
C SER A 54 -22.68 -23.30 -5.90
N GLN A 55 -23.02 -22.00 -5.99
CA GLN A 55 -22.92 -21.10 -4.84
C GLN A 55 -23.95 -21.45 -3.74
N GLU A 56 -25.19 -21.74 -4.10
CA GLU A 56 -26.22 -22.19 -3.15
C GLU A 56 -25.82 -23.51 -2.48
N GLU A 57 -25.24 -24.45 -3.24
CA GLU A 57 -24.68 -25.69 -2.70
C GLU A 57 -23.59 -25.40 -1.67
N ALA A 58 -22.58 -24.59 -2.01
CA ALA A 58 -21.52 -24.22 -1.09
C ALA A 58 -22.07 -23.54 0.18
N ILE A 59 -23.06 -22.64 0.05
CA ILE A 59 -23.72 -22.00 1.19
C ILE A 59 -24.43 -23.02 2.07
N SER A 60 -25.10 -24.01 1.49
CA SER A 60 -25.85 -25.03 2.24
C SER A 60 -24.95 -25.90 3.14
N LEU A 61 -23.67 -26.01 2.81
CA LEU A 61 -22.67 -26.77 3.57
C LEU A 61 -22.11 -25.99 4.78
N ILE A 62 -22.32 -24.67 4.81
CA ILE A 62 -21.81 -23.81 5.88
C ILE A 62 -22.50 -24.15 7.21
N GLY A 63 -21.70 -24.34 8.26
CA GLY A 63 -22.13 -24.82 9.57
C GLY A 63 -22.26 -26.34 9.68
N MET A 64 -22.20 -27.08 8.56
CA MET A 64 -22.28 -28.55 8.55
C MET A 64 -20.91 -29.23 8.49
N ILE A 65 -19.92 -28.60 7.85
CA ILE A 65 -18.57 -29.15 7.66
C ILE A 65 -17.47 -28.17 8.10
N PRO A 66 -16.32 -28.65 8.62
CA PRO A 66 -15.25 -27.75 9.06
C PRO A 66 -14.63 -26.90 7.95
N TRP A 67 -14.46 -27.46 6.75
CA TRP A 67 -13.84 -26.76 5.63
C TRP A 67 -14.64 -26.92 4.34
N ILE A 68 -14.74 -25.82 3.60
CA ILE A 68 -15.16 -25.83 2.20
C ILE A 68 -13.95 -25.40 1.37
N LEU A 69 -13.51 -26.28 0.47
CA LEU A 69 -12.52 -25.98 -0.56
C LEU A 69 -13.25 -25.56 -1.83
N VAL A 70 -13.05 -24.31 -2.23
CA VAL A 70 -13.64 -23.72 -3.42
C VAL A 70 -12.65 -23.78 -4.57
N ARG A 71 -13.07 -24.31 -5.71
CA ARG A 71 -12.40 -24.13 -7.00
C ARG A 71 -13.28 -23.29 -7.91
N CYS A 72 -12.66 -22.41 -8.69
CA CYS A 72 -13.37 -21.60 -9.66
C CYS A 72 -12.78 -21.87 -11.04
N SER A 73 -13.61 -22.21 -12.03
CA SER A 73 -13.15 -22.31 -13.42
C SER A 73 -12.75 -20.93 -13.99
N ASP A 74 -13.45 -19.88 -13.56
CA ASP A 74 -13.14 -18.47 -13.80
C ASP A 74 -13.12 -17.70 -12.46
N TRP A 75 -12.14 -16.82 -12.26
CA TRP A 75 -12.06 -16.03 -11.02
C TRP A 75 -13.28 -15.11 -10.85
N LYS A 76 -14.04 -15.31 -9.76
CA LYS A 76 -15.24 -14.53 -9.43
C LYS A 76 -15.18 -14.07 -7.97
N MET A 77 -14.90 -12.78 -7.78
CA MET A 77 -14.81 -12.16 -6.45
C MET A 77 -16.14 -12.22 -5.66
N ILE A 78 -17.26 -11.83 -6.28
CA ILE A 78 -18.54 -11.68 -5.58
C ILE A 78 -19.04 -13.01 -4.96
N PRO A 79 -19.04 -14.15 -5.69
CA PRO A 79 -19.36 -15.45 -5.09
C PRO A 79 -18.48 -15.81 -3.90
N LEU A 80 -17.17 -15.56 -3.98
CA LEU A 80 -16.24 -15.82 -2.88
C LEU A 80 -16.55 -14.93 -1.66
N GLU A 81 -16.81 -13.64 -1.87
CA GLU A 81 -17.20 -12.70 -0.81
C GLU A 81 -18.48 -13.13 -0.10
N ASN A 82 -19.46 -13.65 -0.85
CA ASN A 82 -20.69 -14.19 -0.27
C ASN A 82 -20.40 -15.39 0.64
N LEU A 83 -19.55 -16.33 0.21
CA LEU A 83 -19.16 -17.48 1.03
C LEU A 83 -18.40 -17.05 2.29
N VAL A 84 -17.44 -16.12 2.15
CA VAL A 84 -16.69 -15.55 3.27
C VAL A 84 -17.61 -14.81 4.25
N SER A 85 -18.65 -14.14 3.76
CA SER A 85 -19.64 -13.46 4.61
C SER A 85 -20.48 -14.45 5.41
N VAL A 86 -21.07 -15.44 4.74
CA VAL A 86 -21.98 -16.41 5.37
C VAL A 86 -21.25 -17.38 6.31
N SER A 87 -19.98 -17.70 6.03
CA SER A 87 -19.20 -18.62 6.88
C SER A 87 -18.87 -18.02 8.26
N ARG A 88 -18.99 -16.71 8.44
CA ARG A 88 -18.63 -16.06 9.71
C ARG A 88 -19.54 -16.51 10.85
N GLY A 89 -18.91 -16.94 11.94
CA GLY A 89 -19.60 -17.42 13.12
C GLY A 89 -20.22 -18.82 12.98
N SER A 90 -20.18 -19.42 11.79
CA SER A 90 -20.70 -20.78 11.55
C SER A 90 -19.77 -21.89 12.04
N GLY A 91 -18.47 -21.59 12.18
CA GLY A 91 -17.42 -22.58 12.44
C GLY A 91 -16.83 -23.24 11.19
N THR A 92 -17.47 -23.08 10.02
CA THR A 92 -16.91 -23.51 8.73
C THR A 92 -15.88 -22.50 8.24
N LYS A 93 -14.74 -23.00 7.76
CA LYS A 93 -13.65 -22.23 7.15
C LYS A 93 -13.66 -22.38 5.62
N ILE A 94 -13.19 -21.36 4.92
CA ILE A 94 -13.13 -21.31 3.45
C ILE A 94 -11.68 -21.40 2.99
N SER A 95 -11.38 -22.42 2.19
CA SER A 95 -10.15 -22.50 1.39
C SER A 95 -10.50 -22.21 -0.07
N VAL A 96 -9.67 -21.49 -0.79
CA VAL A 96 -9.87 -21.25 -2.25
C VAL A 96 -8.63 -21.66 -3.04
N ALA A 97 -8.83 -22.33 -4.16
CA ALA A 97 -7.77 -22.66 -5.11
C ALA A 97 -7.39 -21.42 -5.93
N ILE A 98 -6.09 -21.12 -5.99
CA ILE A 98 -5.54 -20.01 -6.77
C ILE A 98 -4.48 -20.55 -7.72
N ASP A 99 -4.58 -20.17 -8.99
CA ASP A 99 -3.66 -20.53 -10.06
C ASP A 99 -2.86 -19.32 -10.59
N LYS A 100 -3.21 -18.09 -10.20
CA LYS A 100 -2.60 -16.85 -10.69
C LYS A 100 -2.30 -15.87 -9.56
N ILE A 101 -1.14 -15.22 -9.66
CA ILE A 101 -0.67 -14.23 -8.67
C ILE A 101 -1.66 -13.06 -8.51
N VAL A 102 -2.29 -12.61 -9.59
CA VAL A 102 -3.21 -11.45 -9.59
C VAL A 102 -4.45 -11.67 -8.70
N ASP A 103 -4.85 -12.93 -8.49
CA ASP A 103 -6.06 -13.28 -7.74
C ASP A 103 -5.78 -13.43 -6.22
N LEU A 104 -4.50 -13.57 -5.83
CA LEU A 104 -4.10 -13.77 -4.43
C LEU A 104 -4.59 -12.64 -3.51
N ASN A 105 -4.41 -11.38 -3.91
CA ASN A 105 -4.83 -10.23 -3.09
C ASN A 105 -6.36 -10.21 -2.91
N GLY A 106 -7.11 -10.52 -3.97
CA GLY A 106 -8.57 -10.61 -3.92
C GLY A 106 -9.01 -11.65 -2.88
N ALA A 107 -8.44 -12.85 -2.95
CA ALA A 107 -8.72 -13.92 -2.00
C ALA A 107 -8.32 -13.55 -0.55
N ALA A 108 -7.10 -13.04 -0.38
CA ALA A 108 -6.50 -12.78 0.93
C ALA A 108 -7.16 -11.62 1.69
N PHE A 109 -7.78 -10.67 0.98
CA PHE A 109 -8.42 -9.49 1.56
C PHE A 109 -9.91 -9.37 1.21
N ALA A 110 -10.56 -10.43 0.75
CA ALA A 110 -12.00 -10.46 0.47
C ALA A 110 -12.81 -9.90 1.67
N LEU A 111 -13.58 -8.83 1.42
CA LEU A 111 -14.30 -8.07 2.46
C LEU A 111 -13.42 -7.65 3.66
N GLU A 112 -12.15 -7.31 3.45
CA GLU A 112 -11.12 -6.97 4.48
C GLU A 112 -10.72 -8.13 5.42
N HIS A 113 -11.43 -9.26 5.39
CA HIS A 113 -11.14 -10.41 6.26
C HIS A 113 -10.47 -11.57 5.53
N GLY A 114 -10.69 -11.70 4.22
CA GLY A 114 -10.12 -12.77 3.40
C GLY A 114 -10.70 -14.15 3.63
N VAL A 115 -10.18 -15.11 2.86
CA VAL A 115 -10.37 -16.55 3.07
C VAL A 115 -9.53 -17.07 4.23
N ASP A 116 -9.89 -18.24 4.76
CA ASP A 116 -9.12 -18.89 5.82
C ASP A 116 -7.89 -19.65 5.28
N ALA A 117 -7.90 -20.05 4.01
CA ALA A 117 -6.76 -20.70 3.36
C ALA A 117 -6.66 -20.44 1.85
N LEU A 118 -5.42 -20.42 1.34
CA LEU A 118 -5.11 -20.39 -0.10
C LEU A 118 -4.54 -21.75 -0.50
N LEU A 119 -5.20 -22.45 -1.42
CA LEU A 119 -4.70 -23.69 -2.01
C LEU A 119 -3.91 -23.36 -3.28
N LEU A 120 -2.61 -23.66 -3.27
CA LEU A 120 -1.67 -23.32 -4.33
C LEU A 120 -1.12 -24.58 -5.02
N PRO A 121 -0.88 -24.56 -6.34
CA PRO A 121 -0.19 -25.65 -7.04
C PRO A 121 1.21 -25.91 -6.46
N ALA A 122 1.62 -27.18 -6.40
CA ALA A 122 2.91 -27.57 -5.82
C ALA A 122 4.14 -27.01 -6.57
N ASN A 123 4.02 -26.82 -7.88
CA ASN A 123 5.16 -26.58 -8.78
C ASN A 123 5.21 -25.13 -9.32
N ASP A 124 4.72 -24.16 -8.55
CA ASP A 124 4.73 -22.74 -8.93
C ASP A 124 5.42 -21.89 -7.86
N SER A 125 6.76 -21.82 -7.91
CA SER A 125 7.56 -21.09 -6.91
C SER A 125 7.17 -19.62 -6.79
N ASP A 126 6.89 -18.97 -7.91
CA ASP A 126 6.62 -17.54 -7.96
C ASP A 126 5.29 -17.23 -7.27
N LEU A 127 4.27 -18.08 -7.48
CA LEU A 127 2.99 -17.97 -6.77
C LEU A 127 3.14 -18.23 -5.27
N TRP A 128 3.96 -19.20 -4.87
CA TRP A 128 4.24 -19.47 -3.45
C TRP A 128 4.93 -18.27 -2.78
N ASP A 129 5.96 -17.71 -3.40
CA ASP A 129 6.68 -16.56 -2.87
C ASP A 129 5.75 -15.34 -2.73
N ALA A 130 4.92 -15.07 -3.74
CA ALA A 130 3.91 -14.00 -3.68
C ALA A 130 2.88 -14.23 -2.57
N ALA A 131 2.38 -15.45 -2.40
CA ALA A 131 1.40 -15.78 -1.36
C ALA A 131 2.00 -15.61 0.05
N VAL A 132 3.24 -16.04 0.26
CA VAL A 132 3.95 -15.87 1.55
C VAL A 132 4.12 -14.39 1.90
N GLN A 133 4.47 -13.55 0.92
CA GLN A 133 4.58 -12.10 1.13
C GLN A 133 3.24 -11.49 1.53
N ILE A 134 2.16 -11.84 0.84
CA ILE A 134 0.80 -11.33 1.12
C ILE A 134 0.35 -11.74 2.53
N VAL A 135 0.45 -13.02 2.88
CA VAL A 135 0.04 -13.52 4.20
C VAL A 135 0.86 -12.88 5.31
N SER A 136 2.17 -12.73 5.12
CA SER A 136 3.06 -12.07 6.09
C SER A 136 2.71 -10.59 6.27
N SER A 137 2.33 -9.90 5.19
CA SER A 137 1.94 -8.48 5.24
C SER A 137 0.62 -8.27 6.01
N LYS A 138 -0.33 -9.20 5.91
CA LYS A 138 -1.59 -9.11 6.65
C LYS A 138 -1.38 -9.24 8.16
N ILE A 139 -0.44 -10.10 8.56
CA ILE A 139 -0.03 -10.25 9.96
C ILE A 139 0.61 -8.96 10.46
N SER A 140 1.52 -8.34 9.70
CA SER A 140 2.12 -7.06 10.09
C SER A 140 1.16 -5.87 10.00
N THR A 141 0.03 -5.99 9.31
CA THR A 141 -1.02 -4.94 9.32
C THR A 141 -1.83 -4.96 10.63
N SER A 142 -1.90 -6.11 11.32
CA SER A 142 -2.58 -6.24 12.62
C SER A 142 -1.76 -5.69 13.81
N GLU A 143 -0.44 -5.55 13.62
CA GLU A 143 0.47 -4.86 14.53
C GLU A 143 0.92 -3.57 13.85
N TYR A 144 0.24 -2.44 14.09
CA TYR A 144 0.62 -1.11 13.58
C TYR A 144 2.01 -0.67 14.08
N SER A 145 3.10 -1.28 13.60
CA SER A 145 4.41 -0.66 13.59
C SER A 145 4.42 0.30 12.41
N VAL A 146 3.77 1.45 12.58
CA VAL A 146 3.83 2.55 11.63
C VAL A 146 5.30 2.94 11.51
N ALA A 147 5.91 2.67 10.36
CA ALA A 147 7.27 3.14 10.11
C ALA A 147 7.25 4.67 10.23
N SER A 148 7.95 5.24 11.20
CA SER A 148 8.00 6.69 11.39
C SER A 148 9.18 7.26 10.63
N ILE A 149 8.93 8.20 9.72
CA ILE A 149 9.99 9.00 9.10
C ILE A 149 10.31 10.19 10.00
N LYS A 150 11.61 10.43 10.20
CA LYS A 150 12.07 11.65 10.86
C LYS A 150 11.81 12.85 9.95
N MET A 151 10.87 13.69 10.35
CA MET A 151 10.56 14.94 9.65
C MET A 151 11.31 16.11 10.28
N GLU A 152 11.77 17.03 9.43
CA GLU A 152 12.47 18.25 9.83
C GLU A 152 11.75 19.49 9.31
N LYS A 153 12.25 20.66 9.70
CA LYS A 153 11.67 21.95 9.32
C LYS A 153 12.67 22.72 8.47
N ALA A 154 12.18 23.35 7.42
CA ALA A 154 12.98 24.24 6.59
C ALA A 154 12.28 25.58 6.41
N ARG A 155 13.09 26.65 6.37
CA ARG A 155 12.60 28.02 6.21
C ARG A 155 12.67 28.42 4.74
N ILE A 156 11.56 28.92 4.21
CA ILE A 156 11.50 29.47 2.86
C ILE A 156 12.30 30.77 2.79
N TYR A 157 13.20 30.87 1.81
CA TYR A 157 14.02 32.07 1.59
C TYR A 157 13.81 32.71 0.21
N SER A 158 13.25 31.98 -0.77
CA SER A 158 12.89 32.53 -2.08
C SER A 158 11.61 31.89 -2.62
N ILE A 159 10.76 32.71 -3.26
CA ILE A 159 9.57 32.30 -4.01
C ILE A 159 9.58 33.08 -5.33
N GLU A 160 9.66 32.37 -6.43
CA GLU A 160 9.80 32.94 -7.78
C GLU A 160 8.82 32.30 -8.76
N SER A 161 8.54 32.98 -9.88
CA SER A 161 7.76 32.38 -10.98
C SER A 161 8.60 31.32 -11.69
N GLY A 162 8.07 30.10 -11.83
CA GLY A 162 8.72 28.96 -12.47
C GLY A 162 8.35 28.73 -13.93
N GLY A 163 7.63 29.67 -14.57
CA GLY A 163 7.17 29.53 -15.95
C GLY A 163 6.08 28.46 -16.11
N VAL A 164 5.92 27.93 -17.32
CA VAL A 164 4.88 26.94 -17.66
C VAL A 164 5.51 25.62 -18.10
N GLY A 165 5.22 24.54 -17.37
CA GLY A 165 5.76 23.21 -17.64
C GLY A 165 4.72 22.11 -17.45
N GLU A 166 5.14 20.85 -17.61
CA GLU A 166 4.28 19.68 -17.40
C GLU A 166 4.21 19.31 -15.93
N ARG A 167 2.99 19.37 -15.37
CA ARG A 167 2.70 19.03 -13.97
C ARG A 167 2.09 17.65 -13.86
N VAL A 168 2.64 16.83 -12.98
CA VAL A 168 2.12 15.51 -12.62
C VAL A 168 1.21 15.63 -11.38
N CYS A 169 -0.06 15.25 -11.52
CA CYS A 169 -0.93 14.93 -10.39
C CYS A 169 -0.94 13.42 -10.17
N ILE A 170 -0.86 13.00 -8.91
CA ILE A 170 -0.85 11.60 -8.51
C ILE A 170 -2.21 11.31 -7.87
N ASP A 171 -3.00 10.43 -8.51
CA ASP A 171 -4.22 9.89 -7.95
C ASP A 171 -3.95 8.51 -7.36
N LEU A 172 -4.28 8.34 -6.08
CA LEU A 172 -4.17 7.11 -5.33
C LEU A 172 -5.46 6.29 -5.44
N ILE A 173 -5.35 4.98 -5.16
CA ILE A 173 -6.53 4.10 -5.03
C ILE A 173 -7.19 4.17 -3.65
N GLU A 174 -6.57 4.86 -2.69
CA GLU A 174 -7.12 5.12 -1.36
C GLU A 174 -7.29 6.61 -1.09
N ARG A 175 -8.04 6.92 -0.04
CA ARG A 175 -8.19 8.30 0.43
C ARG A 175 -7.03 8.72 1.34
N LEU A 176 -6.73 10.02 1.29
CA LEU A 176 -5.82 10.75 2.15
C LEU A 176 -6.61 11.45 3.26
N GLY A 177 -6.05 11.45 4.46
CA GLY A 177 -6.47 12.26 5.59
C GLY A 177 -5.98 13.72 5.49
N ILE A 178 -6.58 14.58 6.31
CA ILE A 178 -6.05 15.94 6.51
C ILE A 178 -4.70 15.83 7.21
N GLY A 179 -3.70 16.59 6.73
CA GLY A 179 -2.32 16.45 7.19
C GLY A 179 -1.55 15.27 6.59
N GLU A 180 -2.13 14.50 5.67
CA GLU A 180 -1.40 13.50 4.87
C GLU A 180 -0.98 14.05 3.51
N GLY A 181 0.14 13.54 3.01
CA GLY A 181 0.70 13.95 1.74
C GLY A 181 1.80 13.03 1.24
N MET A 182 2.57 13.52 0.27
CA MET A 182 3.77 12.86 -0.24
C MET A 182 4.93 13.83 -0.13
N VAL A 183 6.12 13.32 0.19
CA VAL A 183 7.34 14.14 0.18
C VAL A 183 7.94 14.17 -1.22
N ILE A 184 8.09 15.37 -1.76
CA ILE A 184 8.49 15.63 -3.14
C ILE A 184 9.46 16.80 -3.17
N GLY A 185 10.44 16.81 -4.07
CA GLY A 185 11.39 17.90 -4.20
C GLY A 185 12.19 17.82 -5.49
N SER A 186 12.93 18.88 -5.81
CA SER A 186 13.90 18.87 -6.92
C SER A 186 15.20 18.16 -6.55
N ASN A 187 15.44 17.90 -5.26
CA ASN A 187 16.60 17.18 -4.75
C ASN A 187 16.14 15.92 -3.98
N SER A 188 16.73 14.77 -4.30
CA SER A 188 16.37 13.48 -3.69
C SER A 188 16.65 13.40 -2.17
N SER A 189 17.61 14.16 -1.65
CA SER A 189 17.95 14.21 -0.23
C SER A 189 17.10 15.19 0.57
N LEU A 190 16.45 16.17 -0.08
CA LEU A 190 15.71 17.25 0.59
C LEU A 190 14.33 17.45 -0.04
N LEU A 191 13.35 16.70 0.47
CA LEU A 191 11.99 16.65 -0.06
C LEU A 191 11.02 17.39 0.86
N ALA A 192 10.09 18.18 0.31
CA ALA A 192 9.05 18.87 1.07
C ALA A 192 7.73 18.09 1.08
N LEU A 193 7.00 18.14 2.20
CA LEU A 193 5.72 17.45 2.34
C LEU A 193 4.59 18.22 1.63
N VAL A 194 4.20 17.70 0.47
CA VAL A 194 3.08 18.21 -0.33
C VAL A 194 1.79 17.58 0.16
N HIS A 195 0.87 18.40 0.64
CA HIS A 195 -0.40 17.97 1.21
C HIS A 195 -1.37 17.49 0.13
N GLY A 196 -2.16 16.46 0.46
CA GLY A 196 -3.23 15.97 -0.40
C GLY A 196 -4.34 17.00 -0.61
N GLU A 197 -5.07 16.90 -1.71
CA GLU A 197 -6.20 17.78 -2.06
C GLU A 197 -7.45 17.45 -1.22
N THR A 198 -7.31 17.42 0.10
CA THR A 198 -8.33 17.02 1.08
C THR A 198 -9.14 18.19 1.62
N ILE A 199 -8.64 19.42 1.45
CA ILE A 199 -9.30 20.65 1.89
C ILE A 199 -10.04 21.28 0.72
N GLU A 200 -11.36 21.43 0.86
CA GLU A 200 -12.21 22.11 -0.10
C GLU A 200 -11.80 23.57 -0.29
N SER A 201 -11.91 24.06 -1.53
CA SER A 201 -11.72 25.46 -1.85
C SER A 201 -13.07 26.11 -2.15
N LYS A 202 -13.12 27.45 -2.21
CA LYS A 202 -14.34 28.19 -2.58
C LYS A 202 -14.86 27.85 -3.99
N PHE A 203 -14.00 27.33 -4.87
CA PHE A 203 -14.28 27.18 -6.29
C PHE A 203 -14.27 25.73 -6.77
N VAL A 204 -13.64 24.82 -6.01
CA VAL A 204 -13.41 23.43 -6.43
C VAL A 204 -13.55 22.49 -5.22
N PRO A 205 -14.32 21.39 -5.36
CA PRO A 205 -14.42 20.37 -4.32
C PRO A 205 -13.08 19.66 -4.11
N SER A 206 -12.89 19.10 -2.93
CA SER A 206 -11.71 18.30 -2.60
C SER A 206 -11.67 17.01 -3.42
N ARG A 207 -10.46 16.53 -3.66
CA ARG A 207 -10.17 15.21 -4.22
C ARG A 207 -9.25 14.51 -3.25
N PRO A 208 -9.81 13.92 -2.16
CA PRO A 208 -9.03 13.38 -1.06
C PRO A 208 -8.34 12.06 -1.43
N PHE A 209 -7.90 11.89 -2.67
CA PHE A 209 -7.10 10.80 -3.21
C PHE A 209 -5.98 11.35 -4.12
N ARG A 210 -5.88 12.69 -4.25
CA ARG A 210 -4.96 13.37 -5.18
C ARG A 210 -3.89 14.14 -4.43
N VAL A 211 -2.66 14.05 -4.91
CA VAL A 211 -1.55 14.96 -4.57
C VAL A 211 -1.10 15.72 -5.82
N ASN A 212 -0.85 17.01 -5.68
CA ASN A 212 -0.33 17.86 -6.75
C ASN A 212 1.20 17.80 -6.74
N GLY A 213 1.77 16.79 -7.41
CA GLY A 213 3.17 16.42 -7.24
C GLY A 213 4.18 17.50 -7.62
N GLY A 214 4.06 18.08 -8.81
CA GLY A 214 5.03 19.05 -9.31
C GLY A 214 5.42 18.76 -10.77
N PRO A 215 6.55 19.30 -11.26
CA PRO A 215 7.03 19.02 -12.60
C PRO A 215 7.60 17.60 -12.73
N VAL A 216 7.64 17.10 -13.97
CA VAL A 216 8.10 15.74 -14.31
C VAL A 216 9.48 15.35 -13.75
N HIS A 217 10.39 16.30 -13.53
CA HIS A 217 11.74 16.04 -12.98
C HIS A 217 11.80 15.96 -11.45
N SER A 218 10.73 16.27 -10.73
CA SER A 218 10.76 16.20 -9.27
C SER A 218 10.90 14.75 -8.80
N TYR A 219 11.58 14.55 -7.69
CA TYR A 219 11.65 13.28 -6.99
C TYR A 219 10.47 13.10 -6.06
N ILE A 220 10.01 11.86 -5.91
CA ILE A 220 9.07 11.41 -4.88
C ILE A 220 9.71 10.29 -4.05
N LEU A 221 9.33 10.19 -2.78
CA LEU A 221 9.66 9.04 -1.95
C LEU A 221 8.72 7.85 -2.19
N MET A 222 9.31 6.71 -2.50
CA MET A 222 8.62 5.42 -2.65
C MET A 222 8.44 4.75 -1.28
N PHE A 223 7.55 3.75 -1.18
CA PHE A 223 7.26 3.11 0.11
C PHE A 223 8.48 2.37 0.71
N ASP A 224 9.32 1.79 -0.15
CA ASP A 224 10.59 1.10 0.17
C ASP A 224 11.74 2.05 0.56
N ASP A 225 11.42 3.31 0.80
CA ASP A 225 12.34 4.41 1.09
C ASP A 225 13.27 4.79 -0.07
N SER A 226 13.14 4.22 -1.27
CA SER A 226 13.82 4.69 -2.47
C SER A 226 13.20 5.99 -3.01
N THR A 227 13.88 6.67 -3.95
CA THR A 227 13.35 7.87 -4.62
C THR A 227 13.25 7.63 -6.11
N LYS A 228 12.17 8.14 -6.72
CA LYS A 228 11.88 8.00 -8.15
C LYS A 228 11.52 9.35 -8.76
N TYR A 229 11.80 9.57 -10.04
CA TYR A 229 11.30 10.77 -10.71
C TYR A 229 9.79 10.68 -10.94
N LEU A 230 9.07 11.81 -10.86
CA LEU A 230 7.64 11.85 -11.16
C LEU A 230 7.34 11.41 -12.60
N SER A 231 8.28 11.60 -13.55
CA SER A 231 8.18 11.11 -14.92
C SER A 231 8.23 9.60 -15.07
N GLU A 232 8.81 8.90 -14.09
CA GLU A 232 9.00 7.44 -14.13
C GLU A 232 7.88 6.70 -13.38
N LEU A 233 7.08 7.43 -12.58
CA LEU A 233 5.94 6.85 -11.89
C LEU A 233 4.98 6.18 -12.88
N SER A 234 4.39 5.09 -12.45
CA SER A 234 3.37 4.35 -13.21
C SER A 234 2.21 3.96 -12.29
N ALA A 235 1.05 3.68 -12.89
CA ALA A 235 -0.05 3.08 -12.13
C ALA A 235 0.39 1.71 -11.60
N GLY A 236 0.07 1.43 -10.33
CA GLY A 236 0.55 0.25 -9.61
C GLY A 236 1.78 0.48 -8.74
N ASP A 237 2.51 1.60 -8.92
CA ASP A 237 3.66 1.91 -8.07
C ASP A 237 3.25 2.13 -6.60
N GLU A 238 4.09 1.64 -5.69
CA GLU A 238 3.90 1.77 -4.23
C GLU A 238 4.62 3.02 -3.70
N VAL A 239 3.86 4.03 -3.29
CA VAL A 239 4.39 5.31 -2.80
C VAL A 239 4.21 5.47 -1.30
N ALA A 240 5.08 6.27 -0.68
CA ALA A 240 4.97 6.62 0.73
C ALA A 240 3.97 7.76 0.92
N VAL A 241 2.86 7.50 1.61
CA VAL A 241 2.00 8.55 2.17
C VAL A 241 2.47 8.85 3.58
N ILE A 242 2.72 10.12 3.87
CA ILE A 242 3.29 10.58 5.13
C ILE A 242 2.34 11.56 5.80
N SER A 243 2.06 11.35 7.09
CA SER A 243 1.31 12.30 7.91
C SER A 243 2.20 13.42 8.44
N SER A 244 1.59 14.53 8.88
CA SER A 244 2.29 15.64 9.55
C SER A 244 3.14 15.23 10.76
N ASN A 245 2.84 14.08 11.38
CA ASN A 245 3.59 13.52 12.51
C ASN A 245 4.72 12.57 12.09
N GLY A 246 4.92 12.37 10.78
CA GLY A 246 5.93 11.46 10.23
C GLY A 246 5.48 10.00 10.11
N GLU A 247 4.21 9.70 10.35
CA GLU A 247 3.67 8.35 10.13
C GLU A 247 3.70 8.01 8.64
N LYS A 248 4.41 6.94 8.26
CA LYS A 248 4.47 6.44 6.89
C LYS A 248 3.51 5.27 6.72
N ARG A 249 2.72 5.31 5.65
CA ARG A 249 1.96 4.15 5.16
C ARG A 249 2.13 3.97 3.66
N LYS A 250 1.87 2.75 3.21
CA LYS A 250 1.86 2.39 1.80
C LYS A 250 0.59 2.88 1.13
N CYS A 251 0.68 3.37 -0.09
CA CYS A 251 -0.47 3.53 -0.96
C CYS A 251 -0.09 3.27 -2.42
N ILE A 252 -1.06 2.85 -3.24
CA ILE A 252 -0.83 2.52 -4.65
C ILE A 252 -1.29 3.67 -5.55
N VAL A 253 -0.45 4.03 -6.52
CA VAL A 253 -0.81 4.97 -7.58
C VAL A 253 -1.86 4.34 -8.49
N GLY A 254 -3.05 4.95 -8.56
CA GLY A 254 -4.10 4.55 -9.49
C GLY A 254 -3.98 5.22 -10.86
N ARG A 255 -3.68 6.53 -10.89
CA ARG A 255 -3.55 7.30 -12.15
C ARG A 255 -2.60 8.48 -12.00
N LEU A 256 -1.86 8.79 -13.07
CA LEU A 256 -1.08 10.02 -13.20
C LEU A 256 -1.75 10.96 -14.22
N LYS A 257 -1.99 12.21 -13.82
CA LYS A 257 -2.54 13.23 -14.71
C LYS A 257 -1.48 14.29 -15.02
N ILE A 258 -0.97 14.26 -16.26
CA ILE A 258 0.04 15.19 -16.77
C ILE A 258 -0.64 16.30 -17.57
N GLU A 259 -0.42 17.56 -17.19
CA GLU A 259 -0.95 18.73 -17.92
C GLU A 259 -0.03 19.94 -17.77
N ARG A 260 -0.03 20.86 -18.74
CA ARG A 260 0.80 22.07 -18.66
C ARG A 260 0.17 23.12 -17.76
N ARG A 261 0.93 23.62 -16.79
CA ARG A 261 0.47 24.61 -15.79
C ARG A 261 1.58 25.62 -15.44
N PRO A 262 1.22 26.83 -14.99
CA PRO A 262 2.17 27.76 -14.40
C PRO A 262 2.69 27.23 -13.06
N PHE A 263 3.96 27.47 -12.78
CA PHE A 263 4.65 27.01 -11.58
C PHE A 263 5.19 28.17 -10.73
N LEU A 264 5.38 27.90 -9.45
CA LEU A 264 6.26 28.64 -8.55
C LEU A 264 7.49 27.80 -8.24
N ILE A 265 8.66 28.43 -8.17
CA ILE A 265 9.89 27.86 -7.62
C ILE A 265 9.98 28.33 -6.17
N ILE A 266 10.01 27.40 -5.23
CA ILE A 266 10.08 27.66 -3.79
C ILE A 266 11.42 27.09 -3.30
N ARG A 267 12.28 27.96 -2.79
CA ARG A 267 13.57 27.55 -2.19
C ARG A 267 13.53 27.71 -0.69
N PHE A 268 14.04 26.70 0.00
CA PHE A 268 14.03 26.60 1.44
C PHE A 268 15.39 26.11 1.95
N LYS A 269 15.67 26.41 3.21
CA LYS A 269 16.91 26.00 3.87
C LYS A 269 16.66 25.37 5.22
N THR A 270 17.41 24.34 5.54
CA THR A 270 17.37 23.67 6.85
C THR A 270 18.09 24.50 7.92
N ASN A 271 17.97 24.08 9.18
CA ASN A 271 18.75 24.67 10.27
C ASN A 271 20.26 24.51 10.09
N ASN A 272 20.69 23.50 9.33
CA ASN A 272 22.10 23.25 9.02
C ASN A 272 22.59 24.00 7.77
N ASN A 273 21.77 24.90 7.22
CA ASN A 273 22.01 25.65 5.97
C ASN A 273 22.11 24.77 4.71
N GLU A 274 21.54 23.57 4.72
CA GLU A 274 21.33 22.81 3.48
C GLU A 274 20.18 23.44 2.71
N GLU A 275 20.38 23.66 1.41
CA GLU A 275 19.38 24.28 0.55
C GLU A 275 18.63 23.22 -0.26
N GLY A 276 17.32 23.41 -0.35
CA GLY A 276 16.43 22.60 -1.19
C GLY A 276 15.50 23.47 -2.01
N GLN A 277 14.93 22.83 -3.01
CA GLN A 277 14.00 23.45 -3.93
C GLN A 277 12.83 22.50 -4.17
N ILE A 278 11.63 23.08 -4.27
CA ILE A 278 10.47 22.42 -4.82
C ILE A 278 9.79 23.35 -5.82
N ILE A 279 9.27 22.76 -6.90
CA ILE A 279 8.53 23.48 -7.93
C ILE A 279 7.10 22.97 -7.91
N LEU A 280 6.13 23.85 -7.68
CA LEU A 280 4.72 23.50 -7.50
C LEU A 280 3.80 24.38 -8.33
N GLN A 281 2.69 23.81 -8.81
CA GLN A 281 1.75 24.56 -9.63
C GLN A 281 1.26 25.79 -8.84
N GLN A 282 1.23 26.95 -9.48
CA GLN A 282 0.67 28.17 -8.90
C GLN A 282 -0.87 28.06 -8.85
N ALA A 283 -1.41 27.50 -7.78
CA ALA A 283 -2.86 27.40 -7.54
C ALA A 283 -3.19 27.23 -6.05
N GLU A 284 -4.35 27.73 -5.64
CA GLU A 284 -4.79 27.73 -4.25
C GLU A 284 -4.99 26.33 -3.65
N THR A 285 -5.26 25.34 -4.51
CA THR A 285 -5.47 23.93 -4.13
C THR A 285 -4.16 23.18 -3.86
N VAL A 286 -3.02 23.73 -4.24
CA VAL A 286 -1.69 23.14 -4.02
C VAL A 286 -1.16 23.66 -2.69
N ARG A 287 -0.81 22.75 -1.80
CA ARG A 287 -0.48 23.08 -0.40
C ARG A 287 0.75 22.34 0.08
N LEU A 288 1.52 23.01 0.92
CA LEU A 288 2.58 22.40 1.74
C LEU A 288 2.10 22.33 3.19
N LEU A 289 2.68 21.43 3.99
CA LEU A 289 2.46 21.46 5.43
C LEU A 289 3.47 22.37 6.13
N ASP A 290 2.96 23.23 7.00
CA ASP A 290 3.78 24.09 7.84
C ASP A 290 4.35 23.33 9.04
N LYS A 291 5.22 24.00 9.81
CA LYS A 291 5.85 23.44 11.02
C LYS A 291 4.90 22.92 12.11
N THR A 292 3.61 23.24 12.02
CA THR A 292 2.55 22.83 12.94
C THR A 292 1.63 21.76 12.34
N GLY A 293 1.88 21.32 11.10
CA GLY A 293 1.07 20.35 10.38
C GLY A 293 -0.14 20.95 9.65
N ASN A 294 -0.28 22.28 9.63
CA ASN A 294 -1.36 22.95 8.92
C ASN A 294 -1.02 23.08 7.43
N ALA A 295 -2.02 22.89 6.57
CA ALA A 295 -1.84 23.04 5.13
C ALA A 295 -1.88 24.53 4.73
N ILE A 296 -0.78 25.01 4.15
CA ILE A 296 -0.67 26.37 3.61
C ILE A 296 -0.64 26.31 2.09
N SER A 297 -1.46 27.14 1.44
CA SER A 297 -1.45 27.25 -0.01
C SER A 297 -0.15 27.85 -0.53
N VAL A 298 0.37 27.31 -1.62
CA VAL A 298 1.58 27.84 -2.27
C VAL A 298 1.40 29.27 -2.76
N THR A 299 0.17 29.73 -3.02
CA THR A 299 -0.13 31.12 -3.38
C THR A 299 -0.12 32.07 -2.19
N ASP A 300 -0.22 31.54 -0.98
CA ASP A 300 -0.25 32.30 0.28
C ASP A 300 1.08 32.25 1.05
N LEU A 301 2.06 31.47 0.56
CA LEU A 301 3.39 31.33 1.16
C LEU A 301 4.15 32.65 1.17
N LYS A 302 4.94 32.84 2.23
CA LYS A 302 5.80 34.01 2.44
C LYS A 302 7.22 33.60 2.76
N ILE A 303 8.15 34.52 2.47
CA ILE A 303 9.53 34.40 2.95
C ILE A 303 9.50 34.31 4.48
N ASN A 304 10.30 33.39 5.02
CA ASN A 304 10.38 32.98 6.42
C ASN A 304 9.30 32.02 6.93
N ASP A 305 8.32 31.64 6.12
CA ASP A 305 7.45 30.52 6.50
C ASP A 305 8.28 29.24 6.65
N GLU A 306 7.88 28.39 7.59
CA GLU A 306 8.56 27.13 7.90
C GLU A 306 7.69 25.96 7.48
N ILE A 307 8.23 25.09 6.63
CA ILE A 307 7.56 23.92 6.06
C ILE A 307 8.17 22.63 6.59
N ILE A 308 7.37 21.56 6.57
CA ILE A 308 7.81 20.21 6.89
C ILE A 308 8.55 19.60 5.69
N ILE A 309 9.73 19.05 5.96
CA ILE A 309 10.59 18.37 4.98
C ILE A 309 11.05 17.00 5.50
N ARG A 310 11.45 16.12 4.58
CA ARG A 310 12.27 14.95 4.85
C ARG A 310 13.70 15.29 4.39
N CYS A 311 14.65 15.15 5.31
CA CYS A 311 16.07 15.16 4.99
C CYS A 311 16.61 13.73 5.06
N ASP A 312 17.34 13.31 4.03
CA ASP A 312 18.09 12.06 4.02
C ASP A 312 19.54 12.35 3.66
N ASN A 313 20.42 12.29 4.66
CA ASN A 313 21.84 12.59 4.50
C ASN A 313 22.60 11.47 3.75
N GLN A 314 21.92 10.41 3.30
CA GLN A 314 22.53 9.38 2.47
C GLN A 314 22.44 9.79 0.99
N MET A 315 23.62 9.90 0.37
CA MET A 315 23.78 10.22 -1.04
C MET A 315 23.23 9.08 -1.90
N ARG A 316 22.45 9.38 -2.93
CA ARG A 316 21.74 8.38 -3.74
C ARG A 316 22.05 8.56 -5.22
N HIS A 317 22.56 7.53 -5.88
CA HIS A 317 22.73 7.53 -7.33
C HIS A 317 21.75 6.51 -7.92
N ILE A 318 20.74 6.99 -8.66
CA ILE A 318 19.70 6.15 -9.29
C ILE A 318 18.98 5.29 -8.23
N GLY A 319 18.37 5.94 -7.24
CA GLY A 319 17.52 5.28 -6.24
C GLY A 319 18.24 4.44 -5.16
N ASN A 320 19.55 4.19 -5.31
CA ASN A 320 20.35 3.39 -4.38
C ASN A 320 21.29 4.27 -3.53
N SER A 321 21.35 4.00 -2.22
CA SER A 321 22.30 4.67 -1.30
C SER A 321 23.75 4.32 -1.64
N LEU A 322 24.60 5.33 -1.81
CA LEU A 322 26.04 5.24 -1.97
C LEU A 322 26.73 6.23 -1.01
N GLU A 323 27.96 5.94 -0.59
CA GLU A 323 28.82 6.92 0.09
C GLU A 323 29.51 7.83 -0.94
N GLY A 324 29.33 9.14 -0.85
CA GLY A 324 29.98 10.16 -1.69
C GLY A 324 29.31 11.54 -1.63
N GLU A 325 29.84 12.51 -2.39
CA GLU A 325 29.27 13.87 -2.53
C GLU A 325 28.54 14.02 -3.88
N MET A 326 27.23 14.26 -3.86
CA MET A 326 26.44 14.59 -5.06
C MET A 326 25.85 15.99 -4.90
N ASN A 327 26.20 16.90 -5.81
CA ASN A 327 25.70 18.27 -5.82
C ASN A 327 24.68 18.44 -6.96
N GLU A 328 23.39 18.38 -6.63
CA GLU A 328 22.29 18.78 -7.52
C GLU A 328 22.04 20.29 -7.35
N ARG A 329 21.96 21.06 -8.45
CA ARG A 329 21.79 22.52 -8.46
C ARG A 329 20.52 22.95 -9.18
#